data_AF-A0A519YZ20-F1
#
_entry.id   AF-A0A519YZ20-F1
#
_cell.length_a   1.000
_cell.length_b   1.000
_cell.length_c   1.000
_cell.angle_alpha   90.00
_cell.angle_beta   90.00
_cell.angle_gamma   90.00
#
_symmetry.space_group_name_H-M   'P 1'
#
loop_
_entity.id
_entity.type
_entity.pdbx_description
1 polymer ?
#
loop_
_entity_poly.entity_id
_entity_poly.type
_entity_poly.pdbx_seq_one_letter_code
_entity_poly.pdbx_strand_id
1 'polypeptide(L)' 'YNPITKIPAIRTLTRISKPGLRQYAGVDNMPRVLNGLGIAILSTSKGVMTDKEAAKLNIGGEVLCHVY' A
#
# COMPACT_ATOMS: atom_id res chain seq x y z
N TYR A 1 -15.45 -0.54 -11.07
CA TYR A 1 -16.32 0.33 -11.87
C TYR A 1 -17.74 0.03 -11.45
N ASN A 2 -18.49 1.03 -11.01
CA ASN A 2 -19.90 0.83 -10.69
C ASN A 2 -20.73 0.95 -11.99
N PRO A 3 -21.44 -0.10 -12.44
CA PRO A 3 -22.16 -0.08 -13.71
C PRO A 3 -23.36 0.88 -13.73
N ILE A 4 -23.87 1.28 -12.57
CA ILE A 4 -25.03 2.17 -12.42
C ILE A 4 -24.57 3.62 -12.30
N THR A 5 -23.69 3.91 -11.33
CA THR A 5 -23.26 5.28 -11.04
C THR A 5 -22.07 5.74 -11.90
N LYS A 6 -21.47 4.83 -12.68
CA LYS A 6 -20.26 5.05 -13.50
C LYS A 6 -19.02 5.53 -12.73
N ILE A 7 -19.02 5.40 -11.40
CA ILE A 7 -17.90 5.82 -10.55
C ILE A 7 -16.73 4.82 -10.70
N PRO A 8 -15.49 5.30 -10.89
CA PRO A 8 -14.31 4.43 -10.94
C PRO A 8 -14.05 3.77 -9.58
N ALA A 9 -13.53 2.54 -9.61
CA ALA A 9 -13.21 1.82 -8.37
C ALA A 9 -11.94 2.33 -7.70
N ILE A 10 -10.98 2.84 -8.49
CA ILE A 10 -9.75 3.45 -8.00
C ILE A 10 -9.92 4.96 -8.15
N ARG A 11 -9.81 5.70 -7.05
CA ARG A 11 -9.89 7.17 -7.05
C ARG A 11 -8.52 7.80 -7.12
N THR A 12 -7.52 7.18 -6.49
CA THR A 12 -6.18 7.73 -6.41
C THR A 12 -5.14 6.60 -6.36
N LEU A 13 -4.04 6.81 -7.08
CA LEU A 13 -2.84 5.99 -6.99
C LEU A 13 -1.66 6.92 -6.76
N THR A 14 -0.97 6.76 -5.63
CA THR A 14 0.14 7.63 -5.25
C THR A 14 1.39 6.82 -5.01
N ARG A 15 2.47 7.12 -5.74
CA ARG A 15 3.78 6.50 -5.55
C ARG A 15 4.49 7.10 -4.34
N ILE A 16 4.85 6.24 -3.38
CA ILE A 16 5.49 6.64 -2.12
C ILE A 16 7.00 6.53 -2.24
N SER A 17 7.53 5.33 -2.47
CA SER A 17 8.96 5.16 -2.72
C SER A 17 9.36 5.60 -4.12
N LYS A 18 10.30 6.53 -4.22
CA LYS A 18 10.83 7.08 -5.48
C LYS A 18 12.33 6.80 -5.58
N PRO A 19 12.94 6.76 -6.78
CA PRO A 19 14.36 6.46 -6.92
C PRO A 19 15.28 7.42 -6.15
N GLY A 20 14.89 8.70 -6.03
CA GLY A 20 15.63 9.71 -5.26
C GLY A 20 15.40 9.69 -3.75
N LEU A 21 14.37 8.99 -3.27
CA LEU A 21 14.13 8.76 -1.84
C LEU A 21 13.31 7.49 -1.66
N ARG A 22 14.00 6.41 -1.29
CA ARG A 22 13.37 5.13 -1.01
C ARG A 22 12.69 5.16 0.36
N GLN A 23 11.46 4.67 0.41
CA GLN A 23 10.67 4.65 1.65
C GLN A 23 10.50 3.22 2.13
N TYR A 24 11.00 2.94 3.33
CA TYR A 24 10.92 1.63 3.97
C TYR A 24 10.15 1.73 5.28
N ALA A 25 9.35 0.72 5.58
CA ALA A 25 8.60 0.63 6.82
C ALA A 25 8.80 -0.74 7.47
N GLY A 26 9.10 -0.73 8.77
CA GLY A 26 8.95 -1.90 9.63
C GLY A 26 7.48 -2.18 9.90
N VAL A 27 7.18 -3.35 10.47
CA VAL A 27 5.80 -3.81 10.74
C VAL A 27 5.05 -2.83 11.65
N ASP A 28 5.69 -2.38 12.73
CA ASP A 28 5.08 -1.49 13.71
C ASP A 28 4.80 -0.08 13.17
N ASN A 29 5.56 0.34 12.16
CA ASN A 29 5.51 1.67 11.57
C ASN A 29 4.89 1.66 10.16
N MET A 30 4.12 0.63 9.82
CA MET A 30 3.52 0.48 8.50
C MET A 30 2.46 1.57 8.26
N PRO A 31 2.47 2.26 7.10
CA PRO A 31 1.54 3.35 6.85
C PRO A 31 0.10 2.83 6.73
N ARG A 32 -0.84 3.52 7.40
CA ARG A 32 -2.28 3.25 7.27
C ARG A 32 -2.90 4.18 6.25
N VAL A 33 -3.34 3.64 5.12
CA VAL A 33 -4.01 4.42 4.06
C VAL A 33 -5.48 4.62 4.42
N LEU A 34 -5.93 5.87 4.49
CA LEU A 34 -7.32 6.23 4.86
C LEU A 34 -7.84 5.47 6.09
N ASN A 35 -7.06 5.43 7.17
CA ASN A 35 -7.40 4.70 8.40
C ASN A 35 -7.74 3.20 8.18
N GLY A 36 -7.14 2.57 7.17
CA GLY A 36 -7.30 1.15 6.84
C GLY A 36 -8.35 0.83 5.77
N LEU A 37 -9.01 1.86 5.22
CA LEU A 37 -9.93 1.75 4.08
C LEU A 37 -9.20 1.67 2.73
N GLY A 38 -8.00 2.23 2.65
CA GLY A 38 -7.12 2.07 1.48
C GLY A 38 -6.16 0.90 1.65
N ILE A 39 -5.33 0.69 0.62
CA ILE A 39 -4.31 -0.36 0.59
C ILE A 39 -2.95 0.30 0.36
N ALA A 40 -1.96 -0.07 1.17
CA ALA A 40 -0.55 0.17 0.86
C ALA A 40 0.05 -1.11 0.27
N ILE A 41 0.78 -0.95 -0.83
CA ILE A 41 1.48 -2.04 -1.51
C ILE A 41 2.94 -1.97 -1.12
N LEU A 42 3.48 -3.08 -0.62
CA LEU A 42 4.85 -3.19 -0.16
C LEU A 42 5.63 -4.24 -0.94
N SER A 43 6.90 -3.93 -1.23
CA SER A 43 7.90 -4.91 -1.63
C SER A 43 8.59 -5.44 -0.38
N THR A 44 8.39 -6.72 -0.08
CA THR A 44 8.98 -7.39 1.09
C THR A 44 9.98 -8.46 0.63
N SER A 45 10.71 -9.07 1.57
CA SER A 45 11.62 -10.19 1.27
C SER A 45 10.90 -11.45 0.76
N LYS A 46 9.58 -11.57 0.95
CA LYS A 46 8.76 -12.68 0.46
C LYS A 46 7.93 -12.32 -0.78
N GLY A 47 8.24 -11.19 -1.43
CA GLY A 47 7.53 -10.70 -2.60
C GLY A 47 6.69 -9.46 -2.32
N VAL A 48 5.91 -9.06 -3.33
CA VAL A 48 5.04 -7.89 -3.26
C VAL A 48 3.69 -8.28 -2.66
N MET A 49 3.25 -7.57 -1.63
CA MET A 49 2.01 -7.86 -0.91
C MET A 49 1.38 -6.61 -0.30
N THR A 50 0.19 -6.75 0.26
CA THR A 50 -0.51 -5.65 0.95
C THR A 50 0.03 -5.42 2.36
N ASP A 51 -0.18 -4.22 2.91
CA ASP A 51 0.10 -3.87 4.31
C ASP A 51 -0.52 -4.86 5.30
N LYS A 52 -1.76 -5.29 5.05
CA LYS A 52 -2.46 -6.23 5.93
C LYS A 52 -1.83 -7.63 5.90
N GLU A 53 -1.37 -8.09 4.74
CA GLU A 53 -0.66 -9.38 4.61
C GLU A 53 0.74 -9.30 5.23
N ALA A 54 1.47 -8.22 4.97
CA ALA A 54 2.78 -7.97 5.54
C ALA A 54 2.74 -7.92 7.09
N ALA A 55 1.71 -7.25 7.65
CA ALA A 55 1.48 -7.21 9.08
C ALA A 55 1.16 -8.60 9.67
N LYS A 56 0.33 -9.40 8.99
CA LYS A 56 0.03 -10.78 9.43
C LYS A 56 1.27 -11.68 9.45
N LEU A 57 2.16 -11.49 8.48
CA LEU A 57 3.41 -12.25 8.38
C LEU A 57 4.53 -11.68 9.26
N ASN A 58 4.29 -10.53 9.88
CA ASN A 58 5.27 -9.77 10.66
C ASN A 58 6.55 -9.44 9.86
N ILE A 59 6.37 -8.91 8.64
CA ILE A 59 7.47 -8.54 7.74
C ILE A 59 7.32 -7.09 7.27
N GLY A 60 8.41 -6.32 7.32
CA GLY A 60 8.48 -4.96 6.76
C GLY A 60 8.84 -4.95 5.27
N GLY A 61 9.06 -3.76 4.71
CA GLY A 61 9.47 -3.65 3.31
C GLY A 61 9.54 -2.23 2.78
N GLU A 62 9.77 -2.12 1.47
CA GLU A 62 9.68 -0.87 0.73
C GLU A 62 8.21 -0.54 0.45
N VAL A 63 7.76 0.66 0.81
CA VAL A 63 6.39 1.12 0.52
C VAL A 63 6.33 1.68 -0.90
N LEU A 64 5.76 0.91 -1.83
CA LEU A 64 5.75 1.26 -3.25
C LEU A 64 4.73 2.36 -3.54
N CYS A 65 3.47 2.12 -3.18
CA CYS A 65 2.37 3.02 -3.47
C CYS A 65 1.16 2.81 -2.56
N HIS A 66 0.29 3.82 -2.54
CA HIS A 66 -1.03 3.78 -1.92
C HIS A 66 -2.10 3.80 -3.00
N VAL A 67 -3.18 3.04 -2.78
CA VAL A 67 -4.36 2.99 -3.65
C VAL A 67 -5.62 3.13 -2.80
N TYR A 68 -6.54 4.00 -3.22
CA TYR A 68 -7.87 4.19 -2.62
C TYR A 68 -8.84 4.90 -3.58
#